data_AF-A0A418HKA6-F1
#
_entry.id   AF-A0A418HKA6-F1
#
_cell.length_a   1.000
_cell.length_b   1.000
_cell.length_c   1.000
_cell.angle_alpha   90.00
_cell.angle_beta   90.00
_cell.angle_gamma   90.00
#
_symmetry.space_group_name_H-M   'P 1'
#
loop_
_entity.id
_entity.type
_entity.pdbx_description
1 polymer ?
#
loop_
_entity_poly.entity_id
_entity_poly.type
_entity_poly.pdbx_seq_one_letter_code
_entity_poly.pdbx_strand_id
1 'polypeptide(L)'
;TELTGVADDQGNYTINLPANKKFRGGEQLKVTSTDASGNKSDEAIVEVKDTTPPAAPTVSEVTSESTQVTGTGEPGSTVKVELPDGTELTGVADDQGNYTINLPANKKFRGGEQLKVTSTDASG
;
A
#
# COMPACT_ATOMS: atom_id res chain seq x y z
N THR A 1 7.80 -10.49 21.44
CA THR A 1 6.70 -11.01 22.26
C THR A 1 6.30 -12.35 21.69
N GLU A 2 6.34 -13.37 22.51
CA GLU A 2 5.77 -14.68 22.18
C GLU A 2 4.31 -14.67 22.60
N LEU A 3 3.44 -15.22 21.74
CA LEU A 3 2.02 -15.37 22.01
C LEU A 3 1.70 -16.86 21.89
N THR A 4 0.90 -17.38 22.81
CA THR A 4 0.52 -18.78 22.83
C THR A 4 -1.00 -18.91 22.78
N GLY A 5 -1.45 -20.04 22.23
CA GLY A 5 -2.85 -20.46 22.21
C GLY A 5 -2.91 -21.98 22.30
N VAL A 6 -4.06 -22.51 22.67
CA VAL A 6 -4.30 -23.96 22.71
C VAL A 6 -5.18 -24.31 21.52
N ALA A 7 -4.80 -25.36 20.78
CA ALA A 7 -5.64 -25.88 19.72
C ALA A 7 -6.83 -26.65 20.30
N ASP A 8 -7.97 -26.61 19.63
CA ASP A 8 -9.16 -27.40 19.98
C ASP A 8 -8.99 -28.88 19.59
N ASP A 9 -9.99 -29.71 19.93
CA ASP A 9 -9.99 -31.15 19.62
C ASP A 9 -10.01 -31.46 18.11
N GLN A 10 -10.22 -30.46 17.26
CA GLN A 10 -10.16 -30.54 15.80
C GLN A 10 -8.86 -29.98 15.23
N GLY A 11 -7.96 -29.45 16.08
CA GLY A 11 -6.69 -28.85 15.69
C GLY A 11 -6.77 -27.38 15.28
N ASN A 12 -7.92 -26.72 15.44
CA ASN A 12 -8.03 -25.29 15.14
C ASN A 12 -7.53 -24.44 16.32
N TYR A 13 -6.97 -23.27 16.03
CA TYR A 13 -6.53 -22.34 17.05
C TYR A 13 -6.80 -20.89 16.63
N THR A 14 -6.86 -19.99 17.62
CA THR A 14 -6.89 -18.55 17.38
C THR A 14 -5.97 -17.89 18.41
N ILE A 15 -5.05 -17.05 17.93
CA ILE A 15 -4.17 -16.24 18.77
C ILE A 15 -4.44 -14.78 18.42
N ASN A 16 -4.92 -14.03 19.40
CA ASN A 16 -5.17 -12.60 19.22
C ASN A 16 -3.84 -11.84 19.21
N LEU A 17 -3.65 -11.00 18.20
CA LEU A 17 -2.50 -10.11 18.15
C LEU A 17 -2.65 -8.96 19.15
N PRO A 18 -1.55 -8.45 19.74
CA PRO A 18 -1.62 -7.38 20.73
C PRO A 18 -2.15 -6.11 20.07
N ALA A 19 -3.18 -5.49 20.65
CA ALA A 19 -3.81 -4.29 20.09
C ALA A 19 -2.84 -3.08 19.97
N ASN A 20 -1.77 -3.07 20.78
CA ASN A 20 -0.74 -2.03 20.73
C ASN A 20 0.32 -2.28 19.65
N LYS A 21 0.28 -3.42 18.95
CA LYS A 21 1.21 -3.73 17.86
C LYS A 21 0.52 -3.51 16.53
N LYS A 22 1.06 -2.56 15.75
CA LYS A 22 0.65 -2.34 14.36
C LYS A 22 1.62 -3.10 13.44
N PHE A 23 1.07 -3.82 12.50
CA PHE A 23 1.81 -4.42 11.40
C PHE A 23 1.61 -3.55 10.16
N ARG A 24 2.67 -3.39 9.38
CA ARG A 24 2.67 -2.58 8.15
C ARG A 24 2.82 -3.42 6.89
N GLY A 25 2.84 -4.74 7.02
CA GLY A 25 3.11 -5.64 5.92
C GLY A 25 4.59 -5.97 5.77
N GLY A 26 4.87 -7.13 5.20
CA GLY A 26 6.23 -7.66 5.03
C GLY A 26 6.83 -8.25 6.32
N GLU A 27 6.22 -8.04 7.49
CA GLU A 27 6.67 -8.72 8.71
C GLU A 27 6.40 -10.22 8.64
N GLN A 28 7.33 -11.02 9.17
CA GLN A 28 7.18 -12.47 9.25
C GLN A 28 6.75 -12.90 10.65
N LEU A 29 5.63 -13.63 10.72
CA LEU A 29 5.17 -14.34 11.90
C LEU A 29 5.64 -15.79 11.84
N LYS A 30 6.31 -16.23 12.91
CA LYS A 30 6.74 -17.62 13.06
C LYS A 30 5.79 -18.34 14.00
N VAL A 31 5.27 -19.47 13.54
CA VAL A 31 4.32 -20.29 14.30
C VAL A 31 4.90 -21.68 14.48
N THR A 32 4.84 -22.18 15.71
CA THR A 32 5.21 -23.55 16.07
C THR A 32 4.15 -24.12 16.98
N SER A 33 3.97 -25.43 16.96
CA SER A 33 3.12 -26.17 17.89
C SER A 33 3.95 -27.13 18.72
N THR A 34 3.49 -27.44 19.93
CA THR A 34 4.12 -28.42 20.81
C THR A 34 3.05 -29.38 21.29
N ASP A 35 3.26 -30.68 21.15
CA ASP A 35 2.32 -31.69 21.64
C ASP A 35 2.40 -31.89 23.16
N ALA A 36 1.50 -32.71 23.71
CA ALA A 36 1.44 -32.98 25.16
C ALA A 36 2.68 -33.74 25.69
N SER A 37 3.45 -34.38 24.82
CA SER A 37 4.72 -35.06 25.16
C SER A 37 5.94 -34.14 25.03
N GLY A 38 5.73 -32.89 24.60
CA GLY A 38 6.79 -31.88 24.45
C GLY A 38 7.48 -31.87 23.09
N ASN A 39 6.99 -32.61 22.10
CA ASN A 39 7.57 -32.57 20.75
C ASN A 39 7.13 -31.30 20.03
N LYS A 40 8.09 -30.52 19.55
CA LYS A 40 7.87 -29.26 18.84
C LYS A 40 7.88 -29.48 17.32
N SER A 41 6.95 -28.85 16.61
CA SER A 41 6.94 -28.84 15.14
C SER A 41 8.05 -27.95 14.57
N ASP A 42 8.31 -28.12 13.27
CA ASP A 42 9.03 -27.11 12.49
C ASP A 42 8.28 -25.76 12.46
N GLU A 43 8.98 -24.69 12.10
CA GLU A 43 8.40 -23.34 11.97
C GLU A 43 7.56 -23.23 10.70
N ALA A 44 6.32 -22.77 10.86
CA ALA A 44 5.55 -22.17 9.77
C ALA A 44 5.79 -20.66 9.75
N ILE A 45 6.03 -20.09 8.57
CA ILE A 45 6.24 -18.66 8.39
C ILE A 45 5.03 -18.09 7.64
N VAL A 46 4.43 -17.05 8.23
CA VAL A 46 3.34 -16.28 7.62
C VAL A 46 3.81 -14.86 7.44
N GLU A 47 3.74 -14.36 6.21
CA GLU A 47 3.99 -12.95 5.93
C GLU A 47 2.71 -12.15 6.21
N VAL A 48 2.85 -11.07 6.98
CA VAL A 48 1.74 -10.14 7.20
C VAL A 48 1.56 -9.34 5.92
N LYS A 49 0.34 -9.34 5.40
CA LYS A 49 -0.01 -8.56 4.21
C LYS A 49 -0.28 -7.10 4.60
N ASP A 50 0.29 -6.15 3.85
CA ASP A 50 -0.14 -4.76 3.96
C ASP A 50 -1.55 -4.61 3.37
N THR A 51 -2.41 -3.92 4.11
CA THR A 51 -3.79 -3.63 3.71
C THR A 51 -4.15 -2.18 3.96
N THR A 52 -3.16 -1.36 4.36
CA THR A 52 -3.37 0.06 4.68
C THR A 52 -3.14 0.87 3.41
N PRO A 53 -4.18 1.43 2.78
CA PRO A 53 -3.98 2.25 1.59
C PRO A 53 -3.16 3.51 1.93
N PRO A 54 -2.39 4.05 0.97
CA PRO A 54 -1.71 5.31 1.18
C PRO A 54 -2.71 6.46 1.34
N ALA A 55 -2.27 7.57 1.91
CA ALA A 55 -3.04 8.81 1.88
C ALA A 55 -3.31 9.23 0.43
N ALA A 56 -4.51 9.78 0.18
CA ALA A 56 -4.84 10.31 -1.14
C ALA A 56 -3.83 11.41 -1.53
N PRO A 57 -3.30 11.41 -2.77
CA PRO A 57 -2.38 12.44 -3.20
C PRO A 57 -3.09 13.80 -3.30
N THR A 58 -2.36 14.87 -3.04
CA THR A 58 -2.79 16.23 -3.36
C THR A 58 -2.35 16.59 -4.77
N VAL A 59 -3.05 17.51 -5.41
CA VAL A 59 -2.75 17.97 -6.76
C VAL A 59 -2.65 19.49 -6.73
N SER A 60 -1.55 20.03 -7.27
CA SER A 60 -1.40 21.47 -7.51
C SER A 60 -2.35 21.93 -8.61
N GLU A 61 -2.53 23.24 -8.79
CA GLU A 61 -3.36 23.75 -9.87
C GLU A 61 -2.90 23.23 -11.25
N VAL A 62 -3.86 22.71 -12.04
CA VAL A 62 -3.65 22.26 -13.42
C VAL A 62 -4.54 23.09 -14.32
N THR A 63 -3.96 23.63 -15.40
CA THR A 63 -4.64 24.48 -16.39
C THR A 63 -4.61 23.82 -17.77
N SER A 64 -5.32 24.39 -18.74
CA SER A 64 -5.28 23.91 -20.14
C SER A 64 -3.88 23.97 -20.76
N GLU A 65 -3.02 24.85 -20.23
CA GLU A 65 -1.65 25.05 -20.72
C GLU A 65 -0.61 24.26 -19.92
N SER A 66 -1.02 23.53 -18.88
CA SER A 66 -0.10 22.73 -18.06
C SER A 66 0.48 21.58 -18.87
N THR A 67 1.80 21.41 -18.80
CA THR A 67 2.51 20.28 -19.42
C THR A 67 2.78 19.14 -18.43
N GLN A 68 2.39 19.31 -17.18
CA GLN A 68 2.64 18.35 -16.10
C GLN A 68 1.56 18.47 -15.02
N VAL A 69 1.37 17.37 -14.28
CA VAL A 69 0.64 17.32 -13.02
C VAL A 69 1.66 17.20 -11.91
N THR A 70 1.59 18.11 -10.93
CA THR A 70 2.45 18.09 -9.74
C THR A 70 1.59 18.04 -8.48
N GLY A 71 2.17 17.58 -7.38
CA GLY A 71 1.47 17.47 -6.11
C GLY A 71 2.29 16.74 -5.07
N THR A 72 1.64 16.31 -4.01
CA THR A 72 2.25 15.49 -2.96
C THR A 72 1.52 14.17 -2.76
N GLY A 73 2.27 13.13 -2.42
CA GLY A 73 1.78 11.82 -2.01
C GLY A 73 2.62 11.27 -0.87
N GLU A 74 2.34 10.05 -0.43
CA GLU A 74 3.19 9.36 0.53
C GLU A 74 4.57 9.08 -0.11
N PRO A 75 5.69 9.35 0.56
CA PRO A 75 7.03 9.09 0.01
C PRO A 75 7.20 7.66 -0.50
N GLY A 76 7.75 7.51 -1.71
CA GLY A 76 7.93 6.22 -2.38
C GLY A 76 6.67 5.60 -2.98
N SER A 77 5.49 6.20 -2.76
CA SER A 77 4.24 5.71 -3.36
C SER A 77 4.17 6.00 -4.87
N THR A 78 3.53 5.10 -5.61
CA THR A 78 3.27 5.28 -7.04
C THR A 78 1.98 6.08 -7.23
N VAL A 79 2.11 7.29 -7.74
CA VAL A 79 0.99 8.15 -8.11
C VAL A 79 0.58 7.87 -9.55
N LYS A 80 -0.72 7.73 -9.77
CA LYS A 80 -1.35 7.49 -11.07
C LYS A 80 -2.31 8.63 -11.39
N VAL A 81 -2.20 9.16 -12.61
CA VAL A 81 -3.10 10.15 -13.20
C VAL A 81 -3.83 9.48 -14.36
N GLU A 82 -5.15 9.41 -14.28
CA GLU A 82 -6.02 8.96 -15.37
C GLU A 82 -6.61 10.18 -16.07
N LEU A 83 -6.32 10.31 -17.37
CA LEU A 83 -6.84 11.35 -18.26
C LEU A 83 -8.30 11.04 -18.65
N PRO A 84 -9.07 12.02 -19.15
CA PRO A 84 -10.49 11.82 -19.49
C PRO A 84 -10.76 10.77 -20.57
N ASP A 85 -9.75 10.44 -21.38
CA ASP A 85 -9.84 9.40 -22.41
C ASP A 85 -9.36 8.02 -21.93
N GLY A 86 -9.11 7.87 -20.63
CA GLY A 86 -8.63 6.64 -20.01
C GLY A 86 -7.12 6.42 -20.13
N THR A 87 -6.35 7.36 -20.71
CA THR A 87 -4.89 7.27 -20.69
C THR A 87 -4.39 7.33 -19.24
N GLU A 88 -3.58 6.36 -18.84
CA GLU A 88 -2.99 6.32 -17.51
C GLU A 88 -1.52 6.75 -17.56
N LEU A 89 -1.14 7.63 -16.64
CA LEU A 89 0.21 8.14 -16.47
C LEU A 89 0.65 7.87 -15.03
N THR A 90 1.92 7.55 -14.81
CA THR A 90 2.44 7.23 -13.48
C THR A 90 3.69 8.01 -13.15
N GLY A 91 3.88 8.30 -11.87
CA GLY A 91 5.10 8.85 -11.30
C GLY A 91 5.27 8.35 -9.86
N VAL A 92 6.48 8.47 -9.31
CA VAL A 92 6.76 8.09 -7.93
C VAL A 92 6.94 9.36 -7.11
N ALA A 93 6.33 9.41 -5.93
CA ALA A 93 6.58 10.47 -4.97
C ALA A 93 8.00 10.30 -4.39
N ASP A 94 8.79 11.38 -4.39
CA ASP A 94 10.14 11.39 -3.83
C ASP A 94 10.15 11.19 -2.30
N ASP A 95 11.34 11.17 -1.69
CA ASP A 95 11.50 10.98 -0.25
C ASP A 95 10.84 12.09 0.59
N GLN A 96 10.55 13.23 -0.03
CA GLN A 96 9.83 14.37 0.54
C GLN A 96 8.33 14.34 0.20
N GLY A 97 7.87 13.35 -0.56
CA GLY A 97 6.49 13.16 -0.99
C GLY A 97 6.09 13.94 -2.23
N ASN A 98 6.99 14.66 -2.90
CA ASN A 98 6.64 15.41 -4.12
C ASN A 98 6.64 14.49 -5.33
N TYR A 99 5.69 14.69 -6.25
CA TYR A 99 5.69 13.99 -7.53
C TYR A 99 5.50 14.97 -8.69
N THR A 100 5.99 14.57 -9.87
CA THR A 100 5.76 15.26 -11.15
C THR A 100 5.48 14.22 -12.23
N ILE A 101 4.36 14.37 -12.93
CA ILE A 101 3.94 13.49 -14.03
C ILE A 101 3.75 14.35 -15.28
N ASN A 102 4.54 14.08 -16.32
CA ASN A 102 4.46 14.81 -17.58
C ASN A 102 3.19 14.44 -18.35
N LEU A 103 2.47 15.45 -18.82
CA LEU A 103 1.31 15.28 -19.70
C LEU A 103 1.80 15.08 -21.15
N PRO A 104 1.18 14.18 -21.93
CA PRO A 104 1.61 13.96 -23.30
C PRO A 104 1.34 15.20 -24.18
N ALA A 105 2.34 15.65 -24.93
CA ALA A 105 2.26 16.87 -25.75
C ALA A 105 1.19 16.81 -26.86
N ASN A 106 0.72 15.62 -27.24
CA ASN A 106 -0.36 15.45 -28.21
C ASN A 106 -1.77 15.54 -27.59
N LYS A 107 -1.89 15.64 -26.26
CA LYS A 107 -3.16 15.85 -25.57
C LYS A 107 -3.40 17.34 -25.42
N LYS A 108 -4.61 17.78 -25.77
CA LYS A 108 -5.05 19.18 -25.61
C LYS A 108 -6.18 19.22 -24.61
N PHE A 109 -5.98 19.94 -23.53
CA PHE A 109 -7.00 20.22 -22.52
C PHE A 109 -7.68 21.54 -22.87
N ARG A 110 -8.98 21.66 -22.62
CA ARG A 110 -9.81 22.82 -22.93
C ARG A 110 -10.34 23.52 -21.69
N GLY A 111 -10.07 22.97 -20.50
CA GLY A 111 -10.61 23.42 -19.23
C GLY A 111 -11.93 22.71 -18.90
N GLY A 112 -12.10 22.38 -17.61
CA GLY A 112 -13.27 21.66 -17.10
C GLY A 112 -13.18 20.13 -17.20
N GLU A 113 -12.12 19.59 -17.80
CA GLU A 113 -11.81 18.17 -17.72
C GLU A 113 -11.50 17.73 -16.28
N GLN A 114 -11.89 16.50 -15.94
CA GLN A 114 -11.52 15.88 -14.67
C GLN A 114 -10.34 14.93 -14.88
N LEU A 115 -9.29 15.15 -14.10
CA LEU A 115 -8.17 14.23 -13.97
C LEU A 115 -8.36 13.47 -12.66
N LYS A 116 -8.33 12.13 -12.72
CA LYS A 116 -8.39 11.32 -11.51
C LYS A 116 -6.97 10.99 -11.08
N VAL A 117 -6.66 11.30 -9.83
CA VAL A 117 -5.33 11.04 -9.26
C VAL A 117 -5.47 10.09 -8.07
N THR A 118 -4.71 9.01 -8.08
CA THR A 118 -4.69 7.98 -7.04
C THR A 118 -3.24 7.66 -6.68
N SER A 119 -3.02 7.12 -5.48
CA SER A 119 -1.71 6.58 -5.10
C SER A 119 -1.81 5.11 -4.68
N THR A 120 -0.74 4.36 -4.91
CA THR A 120 -0.53 2.98 -4.44
C THR A 120 0.76 2.97 -3.62
N ASP A 121 0.74 2.32 -2.46
CA ASP A 121 1.92 2.25 -1.60
C ASP A 121 3.06 1.43 -2.26
N ALA A 122 4.23 1.42 -1.63
CA ALA A 122 5.35 0.61 -2.12
C ALA A 122 5.16 -0.91 -1.84
N SER A 123 4.21 -1.26 -0.97
CA SER A 123 3.85 -2.62 -0.57
C SER A 123 2.94 -3.34 -1.59
N GLY A 124 2.21 -2.59 -2.44
CA GLY A 124 1.26 -3.09 -3.44
C GLY A 124 -0.20 -2.80 -3.08
#